data_AF-A0A157P1V7-F1
#
_entry.id   AF-A0A157P1V7-F1
#
_cell.length_a   1.000
_cell.length_b   1.000
_cell.length_c   1.000
_cell.angle_alpha   90.00
_cell.angle_beta   90.00
_cell.angle_gamma   90.00
#
_symmetry.space_group_name_H-M   'P 1'
#
loop_
_entity.id
_entity.type
_entity.pdbx_description
1 polymer ?
#
loop_
_entity_poly.entity_id
_entity_poly.type
_entity_poly.pdbx_seq_one_letter_code
_entity_poly.pdbx_strand_id
1 'polypeptide(L)'
;MAGMTLKTRVLLAFYSTRNVVGCALALAGLALFFTGIIEQWWLPIVLGLYAAGWLIAPGRAAAVEADIKEAASQEALIEAMESLFQRSRKKLPKEAVAKLEHILQMVRELAPKLFSGEVPLTQALSLSGTITRDLPETINHYLKLPPFFAAMTVVHDGKTPKQLFFHQLELLDGQLVKIAEGIYRHDADAVVANGKFLEEKFKPMAYTDF
;
A
#
# COMPACT_ATOMS: atom_id res chain seq x y z
N MET A 1 -19.96 19.56 -23.32
CA MET A 1 -19.57 18.26 -23.88
C MET A 1 -18.60 18.49 -25.04
N ALA A 2 -17.30 18.63 -24.77
CA ALA A 2 -16.30 18.85 -25.83
C ALA A 2 -15.76 17.48 -26.27
N GLY A 3 -16.15 17.03 -27.46
CA GLY A 3 -15.72 15.76 -28.03
C GLY A 3 -14.21 15.76 -28.25
N MET A 4 -13.49 14.90 -27.53
CA MET A 4 -12.07 14.69 -27.76
C MET A 4 -11.84 14.26 -29.21
N THR A 5 -11.09 15.07 -29.95
CA THR A 5 -10.81 14.84 -31.38
C THR A 5 -10.05 13.53 -31.58
N LEU A 6 -10.32 12.84 -32.70
CA LEU A 6 -9.72 11.54 -33.06
C LEU A 6 -8.18 11.56 -32.93
N LYS A 7 -7.56 12.70 -33.24
CA LYS A 7 -6.12 12.93 -33.15
C LYS A 7 -5.59 12.76 -31.73
N THR A 8 -6.33 13.23 -30.71
CA THR A 8 -5.95 13.11 -29.30
C THR A 8 -6.02 11.65 -28.81
N ARG A 9 -7.01 10.88 -29.28
CA ARG A 9 -7.11 9.43 -29.00
C ARG A 9 -5.98 8.64 -29.66
N VAL A 10 -5.61 9.00 -30.89
CA VAL A 10 -4.50 8.37 -31.62
C VAL A 10 -3.15 8.73 -30.99
N LEU A 11 -2.97 9.97 -30.54
CA LEU A 11 -1.76 10.40 -29.83
C LEU A 11 -1.62 9.72 -28.46
N LEU A 12 -2.71 9.54 -27.70
CA LEU A 12 -2.68 8.74 -26.47
C LEU A 12 -2.41 7.26 -26.72
N ALA A 13 -2.86 6.71 -27.86
CA ALA A 13 -2.56 5.34 -28.25
C ALA A 13 -1.08 5.16 -28.65
N PHE A 14 -0.49 6.15 -29.33
CA PHE A 14 0.94 6.16 -29.67
C PHE A 14 1.83 6.39 -28.44
N TYR A 15 1.40 7.22 -27.48
CA TYR A 15 2.10 7.45 -26.21
C TYR A 15 1.72 6.43 -25.12
N SER A 16 1.41 5.21 -25.53
CA SER A 16 1.16 4.09 -24.63
C SER A 16 2.48 3.39 -24.36
N THR A 17 2.83 3.21 -23.07
CA THR A 17 4.03 2.48 -22.61
C THR A 17 4.23 1.13 -23.30
N ARG A 18 3.14 0.51 -23.76
CA ARG A 18 3.15 -0.72 -24.57
C ARG A 18 3.85 -0.57 -25.93
N ASN A 19 3.72 0.57 -26.62
CA ASN A 19 4.39 0.80 -27.90
C ASN A 19 5.88 1.10 -27.71
N VAL A 20 6.29 1.76 -26.62
CA VAL A 20 7.69 2.06 -26.33
C VAL A 20 8.48 0.78 -26.00
N VAL A 21 7.91 -0.10 -25.16
CA VAL A 21 8.50 -1.40 -24.85
C VAL A 21 8.56 -2.28 -26.10
N GLY A 22 7.51 -2.25 -26.93
CA GLY A 22 7.51 -2.89 -28.24
C GLY A 22 8.65 -2.39 -29.14
N CYS A 23 8.79 -1.08 -29.31
CA CYS A 23 9.86 -0.50 -30.13
C CYS A 23 11.26 -0.80 -29.58
N ALA A 24 11.46 -0.81 -28.26
CA ALA A 24 12.74 -1.14 -27.64
C ALA A 24 13.14 -2.61 -27.85
N LEU A 25 12.19 -3.54 -27.72
CA LEU A 25 12.40 -4.97 -28.01
C LEU A 25 12.60 -5.22 -29.51
N ALA A 26 11.91 -4.48 -30.38
CA ALA A 26 12.13 -4.54 -31.82
C ALA A 26 13.54 -4.06 -32.21
N LEU A 27 14.03 -2.98 -31.58
CA LEU A 27 15.40 -2.50 -31.77
C LEU A 27 16.46 -3.47 -31.23
N ALA A 28 16.21 -4.11 -30.08
CA ALA A 28 17.10 -5.14 -29.53
C ALA A 28 17.17 -6.38 -30.44
N GLY A 29 16.03 -6.79 -31.01
CA GLY A 29 15.96 -7.85 -32.01
C GLY A 29 16.71 -7.51 -33.30
N LEU A 30 16.63 -6.24 -33.74
CA LEU A 30 17.38 -5.75 -34.91
C LEU A 30 18.89 -5.67 -34.65
N ALA A 31 19.30 -5.29 -33.43
CA ALA A 31 20.71 -5.25 -33.02
C ALA A 31 21.33 -6.67 -32.96
N LEU A 32 20.59 -7.66 -32.47
CA LEU A 32 20.99 -9.08 -32.47
C LEU A 32 21.08 -9.69 -33.88
N PHE A 33 20.29 -9.18 -34.83
CA PHE A 33 20.41 -9.54 -36.24
C PHE A 33 21.70 -8.98 -36.86
N PHE A 34 22.02 -7.71 -36.58
CA PHE A 34 23.23 -7.05 -37.11
C PHE A 34 24.55 -7.61 -36.55
N THR A 35 24.55 -8.25 -35.37
CA THR A 35 25.74 -8.91 -34.80
C THR A 35 26.02 -10.30 -35.39
N GLY A 36 25.20 -10.79 -36.33
CA GLY A 36 25.47 -12.02 -37.09
C GLY A 36 25.21 -13.34 -36.35
N ILE A 37 24.54 -13.29 -35.19
CA ILE A 37 24.22 -14.47 -34.38
C ILE A 37 23.00 -15.23 -34.93
N ILE A 38 22.14 -14.57 -35.71
CA ILE A 38 20.88 -15.12 -36.23
C ILE A 38 20.78 -14.83 -37.74
N GLU A 39 21.27 -15.73 -38.59
CA GLU A 39 21.28 -15.52 -40.06
C GLU A 39 19.95 -15.91 -40.74
N GLN A 40 19.15 -16.81 -40.15
CA GLN A 40 17.89 -17.30 -40.72
C GLN A 40 16.77 -17.21 -39.65
N TRP A 41 15.57 -16.73 -40.00
CA TRP A 41 14.38 -16.55 -39.12
C TRP A 41 14.35 -15.33 -38.17
N TRP A 42 15.12 -14.27 -38.43
CA TRP A 42 15.15 -13.07 -37.58
C TRP A 42 13.79 -12.35 -37.46
N LEU A 43 13.06 -12.14 -38.58
CA LEU A 43 11.77 -11.45 -38.59
C LEU A 43 10.71 -12.07 -37.64
N PRO A 44 10.43 -13.39 -37.69
CA PRO A 44 9.47 -14.00 -36.77
C PRO A 44 9.92 -14.00 -35.30
N ILE A 45 11.24 -14.04 -35.03
CA ILE A 45 11.77 -13.92 -33.66
C ILE A 45 11.52 -12.51 -33.11
N VAL A 46 11.81 -11.47 -33.89
CA VAL A 46 11.55 -10.08 -33.49
C VAL A 46 10.06 -9.80 -33.33
N LEU A 47 9.24 -10.30 -34.26
CA LEU A 47 7.79 -10.15 -34.20
C LEU A 47 7.19 -10.95 -33.03
N GLY A 48 7.75 -12.12 -32.71
CA GLY A 48 7.41 -12.92 -31.53
C GLY A 48 7.81 -12.24 -30.23
N LEU A 49 9.01 -11.66 -30.15
CA LEU A 49 9.48 -10.88 -28.99
C LEU A 49 8.67 -9.59 -28.80
N TYR A 50 8.31 -8.90 -29.89
CA TYR A 50 7.42 -7.74 -29.85
C TYR A 50 6.03 -8.12 -29.35
N ALA A 51 5.45 -9.21 -29.89
CA ALA A 51 4.15 -9.70 -29.47
C ALA A 51 4.17 -10.18 -28.02
N ALA A 52 5.23 -10.86 -27.58
CA ALA A 52 5.41 -11.30 -26.20
C ALA A 52 5.56 -10.10 -25.24
N GLY A 53 6.37 -9.10 -25.59
CA GLY A 53 6.51 -7.87 -24.81
C GLY A 53 5.21 -7.08 -24.72
N TRP A 54 4.43 -7.04 -25.80
CA TRP A 54 3.10 -6.40 -25.82
C TRP A 54 2.07 -7.15 -24.97
N LEU A 55 2.15 -8.48 -24.91
CA LEU A 55 1.25 -9.33 -24.11
C LEU A 55 1.57 -9.27 -22.61
N ILE A 56 2.86 -9.22 -22.27
CA ILE A 56 3.34 -9.27 -20.87
C ILE A 56 3.30 -7.88 -20.22
N ALA A 57 3.49 -6.79 -20.99
CA ALA A 57 3.51 -5.45 -20.43
C ALA A 57 2.14 -5.07 -19.83
N PRO A 58 2.05 -4.82 -18.50
CA PRO A 58 0.83 -4.34 -17.89
C PRO A 58 0.48 -3.00 -18.52
N GLY A 59 -0.76 -2.89 -18.98
CA GLY A 59 -1.22 -1.69 -19.65
C GLY A 59 -1.28 -0.55 -18.67
N ARG A 60 -0.98 0.68 -19.13
CA ARG A 60 -1.20 1.89 -18.35
C ARG A 60 -2.64 1.98 -17.78
N ALA A 61 -3.62 1.39 -18.47
CA ALA A 61 -4.99 1.25 -17.97
C ALA A 61 -5.11 0.34 -16.73
N ALA A 62 -4.37 -0.77 -16.68
CA ALA A 62 -4.37 -1.68 -15.54
C ALA A 62 -3.64 -1.08 -14.32
N ALA A 63 -2.59 -0.28 -14.54
CA ALA A 63 -1.95 0.48 -13.48
C ALA A 63 -2.89 1.54 -12.90
N VAL A 64 -3.58 2.31 -13.76
CA VAL A 64 -4.57 3.31 -13.31
C VAL A 64 -5.75 2.65 -12.58
N GLU A 65 -6.22 1.48 -13.03
CA GLU A 65 -7.28 0.74 -12.34
C GLU A 65 -6.82 0.20 -10.97
N ALA A 66 -5.57 -0.23 -10.86
CA ALA A 66 -4.97 -0.63 -9.59
C ALA A 66 -4.89 0.56 -8.64
N ASP A 67 -4.34 1.70 -9.07
CA ASP A 67 -4.23 2.94 -8.27
C ASP A 67 -5.62 3.42 -7.79
N ILE A 68 -6.64 3.36 -8.65
CA ILE A 68 -8.02 3.74 -8.28
C ILE A 68 -8.59 2.79 -7.22
N LYS A 69 -8.39 1.48 -7.38
CA LYS A 69 -8.86 0.48 -6.42
C LYS A 69 -8.14 0.59 -5.08
N GLU A 70 -6.86 0.93 -5.13
CA GLU A 70 -5.98 1.16 -4.00
C GLU A 70 -6.45 2.37 -3.17
N ALA A 71 -6.61 3.52 -3.84
CA ALA A 71 -7.19 4.73 -3.23
C ALA A 71 -8.56 4.41 -2.61
N ALA A 72 -9.49 3.84 -3.39
CA ALA A 72 -10.83 3.51 -2.89
C ALA A 72 -10.81 2.60 -1.64
N SER A 73 -9.83 1.70 -1.54
CA SER A 73 -9.65 0.84 -0.37
C SER A 73 -9.09 1.62 0.84
N GLN A 74 -8.16 2.55 0.60
CA GLN A 74 -7.63 3.48 1.59
C GLN A 74 -8.74 4.34 2.21
N GLU A 75 -9.53 5.01 1.38
CA GLU A 75 -10.62 5.86 1.86
C GLU A 75 -11.68 5.06 2.62
N ALA A 76 -12.06 3.89 2.11
CA ALA A 76 -13.04 3.02 2.77
C ALA A 76 -12.57 2.56 4.16
N LEU A 77 -11.28 2.25 4.33
CA LEU A 77 -10.71 1.85 5.62
C LEU A 77 -10.78 3.00 6.65
N ILE A 78 -10.38 4.21 6.23
CA ILE A 78 -10.41 5.39 7.09
C ILE A 78 -11.85 5.76 7.45
N GLU A 79 -12.77 5.72 6.48
CA GLU A 79 -14.18 6.03 6.70
C GLU A 79 -14.84 5.01 7.64
N ALA A 80 -14.56 3.72 7.46
CA ALA A 80 -15.06 2.67 8.34
C ALA A 80 -14.63 2.93 9.79
N MET A 81 -13.36 3.28 10.00
CA MET A 81 -12.83 3.59 11.34
C MET A 81 -13.40 4.86 11.95
N GLU A 82 -13.53 5.94 11.17
CA GLU A 82 -14.16 7.17 11.62
C GLU A 82 -15.61 6.91 12.03
N SER A 83 -16.37 6.20 11.19
CA SER A 83 -17.77 5.88 11.45
C SER A 83 -17.94 5.08 12.74
N LEU A 84 -17.02 4.14 13.00
CA LEU A 84 -17.02 3.31 14.19
C LEU A 84 -16.67 4.12 15.44
N PHE A 85 -15.67 4.99 15.36
CA PHE A 85 -15.31 5.92 16.43
C PHE A 85 -16.50 6.81 16.81
N GLN A 86 -17.15 7.44 15.83
CA GLN A 86 -18.28 8.34 16.05
C GLN A 86 -19.48 7.65 16.71
N ARG A 87 -19.77 6.40 16.32
CA ARG A 87 -20.87 5.59 16.89
C ARG A 87 -20.58 5.13 18.31
N SER A 88 -19.32 4.81 18.60
CA SER A 88 -18.93 4.14 19.84
C SER A 88 -18.48 5.11 20.95
N ARG A 89 -17.96 6.29 20.59
CA ARG A 89 -17.37 7.24 21.55
C ARG A 89 -18.30 7.68 22.69
N LYS A 90 -19.62 7.71 22.46
CA LYS A 90 -20.60 8.13 23.49
C LYS A 90 -20.95 7.02 24.47
N LYS A 91 -20.71 5.76 24.10
CA LYS A 91 -21.09 4.57 24.88
C LYS A 91 -19.90 3.89 25.56
N LEU A 92 -18.68 4.25 25.16
CA LEU A 92 -17.45 3.70 25.70
C LEU A 92 -16.90 4.53 26.88
N PRO A 93 -16.18 3.90 27.83
CA PRO A 93 -15.41 4.60 28.85
C PRO A 93 -14.35 5.52 28.24
N LYS A 94 -14.02 6.64 28.91
CA LYS A 94 -13.05 7.65 28.42
C LYS A 94 -11.70 7.04 28.00
N GLU A 95 -11.20 6.10 28.79
CA GLU A 95 -9.95 5.37 28.53
C GLU A 95 -9.98 4.63 27.17
N ALA A 96 -11.12 4.02 26.82
CA ALA A 96 -11.30 3.26 25.58
C ALA A 96 -11.46 4.18 24.38
N VAL A 97 -12.13 5.32 24.58
CA VAL A 97 -12.25 6.36 23.55
C VAL A 97 -10.88 6.91 23.16
N ALA A 98 -10.02 7.21 24.14
CA ALA A 98 -8.67 7.70 23.87
C ALA A 98 -7.82 6.68 23.09
N LYS A 99 -7.95 5.38 23.40
CA LYS A 99 -7.28 4.31 22.65
C LYS A 99 -7.81 4.17 21.23
N LEU A 100 -9.13 4.22 21.05
CA LEU A 100 -9.73 4.15 19.72
C LEU A 100 -9.37 5.36 18.85
N GLU A 101 -9.23 6.54 19.46
CA GLU A 101 -8.74 7.75 18.79
C GLU A 101 -7.29 7.61 18.33
N HIS A 102 -6.41 7.05 19.18
CA HIS A 102 -5.02 6.76 18.80
C HIS A 102 -4.95 5.78 17.62
N ILE A 103 -5.73 4.69 17.67
CA ILE A 103 -5.82 3.72 16.58
C ILE A 103 -6.31 4.40 15.29
N LEU A 104 -7.33 5.27 15.37
CA LEU A 104 -7.81 6.03 14.21
C LEU A 104 -6.73 6.92 13.60
N GLN A 105 -5.92 7.61 14.43
CA GLN A 105 -4.81 8.43 13.94
C GLN A 105 -3.75 7.57 13.23
N MET A 106 -3.34 6.46 13.85
CA MET A 106 -2.39 5.53 13.22
C MET A 106 -2.93 4.93 11.92
N VAL A 107 -4.21 4.58 11.86
CA VAL A 107 -4.82 4.08 10.62
C VAL A 107 -4.80 5.15 9.53
N ARG A 108 -5.04 6.42 9.84
CA ARG A 108 -4.94 7.51 8.85
C ARG A 108 -3.54 7.68 8.29
N GLU A 109 -2.52 7.53 9.14
CA GLU A 109 -1.12 7.64 8.73
C GLU A 109 -0.65 6.42 7.93
N LEU A 110 -1.08 5.21 8.33
CA LEU A 110 -0.62 3.95 7.75
C LEU A 110 -1.43 3.53 6.53
N ALA A 111 -2.71 3.89 6.42
CA ALA A 111 -3.55 3.52 5.29
C ALA A 111 -2.89 3.78 3.91
N PRO A 112 -2.34 4.97 3.60
CA PRO A 112 -1.69 5.18 2.30
C PRO A 112 -0.50 4.23 2.07
N LYS A 113 0.29 3.93 3.11
CA LYS A 113 1.47 3.05 3.03
C LYS A 113 1.13 1.56 3.01
N LEU A 114 0.00 1.19 3.59
CA LEU A 114 -0.51 -0.19 3.58
C LEU A 114 -0.94 -0.62 2.19
N PHE A 115 -1.45 0.34 1.40
CA PHE A 115 -1.96 0.06 0.08
C PHE A 115 -0.91 0.33 -1.02
N SER A 116 0.14 1.14 -0.79
CA SER A 116 1.21 1.48 -1.76
C SER A 116 2.08 0.32 -2.24
N GLY A 117 1.85 -0.90 -1.78
CA GLY A 117 2.63 -2.09 -2.10
C GLY A 117 3.92 -2.25 -1.29
N GLU A 118 4.23 -1.30 -0.40
CA GLU A 118 5.36 -1.40 0.55
C GLU A 118 5.15 -2.50 1.60
N VAL A 119 3.90 -2.80 1.93
CA VAL A 119 3.51 -3.84 2.89
C VAL A 119 3.04 -5.10 2.14
N PRO A 120 3.42 -6.32 2.58
CA PRO A 120 2.90 -7.54 1.99
C PRO A 120 1.37 -7.56 1.96
N LEU A 121 0.78 -7.88 0.80
CA LEU A 121 -0.68 -7.88 0.60
C LEU A 121 -1.43 -8.70 1.66
N THR A 122 -0.85 -9.82 2.12
CA THR A 122 -1.43 -10.66 3.19
C THR A 122 -1.53 -9.92 4.52
N GLN A 123 -0.54 -9.10 4.87
CA GLN A 123 -0.53 -8.29 6.09
C GLN A 123 -1.51 -7.12 5.97
N ALA A 124 -1.51 -6.42 4.83
CA ALA A 124 -2.45 -5.33 4.56
C ALA A 124 -3.92 -5.80 4.63
N LEU A 125 -4.24 -6.93 3.98
CA LEU A 125 -5.59 -7.51 4.01
C LEU A 125 -5.98 -8.02 5.40
N SER A 126 -5.05 -8.67 6.11
CA SER A 126 -5.30 -9.15 7.48
C SER A 126 -5.62 -7.98 8.40
N LEU A 127 -4.81 -6.92 8.37
CA LEU A 127 -5.03 -5.73 9.19
C LEU A 127 -6.33 -5.02 8.82
N SER A 128 -6.60 -4.81 7.53
CA SER A 128 -7.86 -4.23 7.07
C SER A 128 -9.04 -5.06 7.58
N GLY A 129 -8.98 -6.39 7.49
CA GLY A 129 -10.01 -7.29 8.00
C GLY A 129 -10.23 -7.15 9.51
N THR A 130 -9.15 -7.13 10.30
CA THR A 130 -9.22 -6.95 11.75
C THR A 130 -9.88 -5.61 12.12
N ILE A 131 -9.52 -4.54 11.42
CA ILE A 131 -10.04 -3.19 11.65
C ILE A 131 -11.52 -3.09 11.24
N THR A 132 -11.88 -3.58 10.05
CA THR A 132 -13.23 -3.38 9.49
C THR A 132 -14.25 -4.40 9.99
N ARG A 133 -13.81 -5.58 10.46
CA ARG A 133 -14.71 -6.67 10.88
C ARG A 133 -14.58 -6.97 12.36
N ASP A 134 -13.37 -7.24 12.83
CA ASP A 134 -13.17 -7.81 14.17
C ASP A 134 -13.29 -6.74 15.26
N LEU A 135 -12.77 -5.53 15.03
CA LEU A 135 -12.86 -4.41 15.97
C LEU A 135 -14.32 -3.95 16.23
N PRO A 136 -15.18 -3.72 15.22
CA PRO A 136 -16.60 -3.45 15.44
C PRO A 136 -17.31 -4.54 16.25
N GLU A 137 -17.04 -5.81 15.94
CA GLU A 137 -17.60 -6.95 16.67
C GLU A 137 -17.19 -6.94 18.15
N THR A 138 -15.90 -6.72 18.43
CA THR A 138 -15.38 -6.63 19.80
C THR A 138 -16.01 -5.48 20.59
N ILE A 139 -16.17 -4.30 19.96
CA ILE A 139 -16.86 -3.17 20.59
C ILE A 139 -18.34 -3.52 20.84
N ASN A 140 -19.03 -4.12 19.88
CA ASN A 140 -20.43 -4.51 20.02
C ASN A 140 -20.63 -5.55 21.14
N HIS A 141 -19.73 -6.53 21.26
CA HIS A 141 -19.75 -7.50 22.34
C HIS A 141 -19.59 -6.84 23.71
N TYR A 142 -18.64 -5.89 23.83
CA TYR A 142 -18.46 -5.14 25.07
C TYR A 142 -19.69 -4.29 25.42
N LEU A 143 -20.27 -3.59 24.44
CA LEU A 143 -21.45 -2.73 24.64
C LEU A 143 -22.74 -3.49 24.98
N LYS A 144 -22.82 -4.79 24.67
CA LYS A 144 -23.95 -5.65 25.10
C LYS A 144 -23.90 -5.99 26.60
N LEU A 145 -22.74 -5.85 27.25
CA LEU A 145 -22.59 -6.19 28.65
C LEU A 145 -23.12 -5.07 29.56
N PRO A 146 -23.88 -5.40 30.63
CA PRO A 146 -24.23 -4.44 31.66
C PRO A 146 -22.96 -3.79 32.26
N PRO A 147 -22.90 -2.45 32.46
CA PRO A 147 -21.69 -1.77 32.91
C PRO A 147 -21.11 -2.30 34.23
N PHE A 148 -21.99 -2.66 35.17
CA PHE A 148 -21.61 -3.24 36.47
C PHE A 148 -20.95 -4.62 36.31
N PHE A 149 -21.50 -5.46 35.42
CA PHE A 149 -20.96 -6.79 35.13
C PHE A 149 -19.59 -6.69 34.45
N ALA A 150 -19.44 -5.79 33.48
CA ALA A 150 -18.19 -5.58 32.77
C ALA A 150 -17.05 -5.09 33.69
N ALA A 151 -17.38 -4.41 34.78
CA ALA A 151 -16.42 -3.84 35.72
C ALA A 151 -16.08 -4.74 36.92
N MET A 152 -17.04 -5.54 37.41
CA MET A 152 -16.89 -6.27 38.67
C MET A 152 -16.80 -7.79 38.53
N THR A 153 -17.29 -8.36 37.43
CA THR A 153 -17.28 -9.82 37.27
C THR A 153 -15.97 -10.25 36.61
N VAL A 154 -15.22 -11.10 37.30
CA VAL A 154 -14.07 -11.80 36.73
C VAL A 154 -14.60 -12.91 35.84
N VAL A 155 -14.19 -12.94 34.57
CA VAL A 155 -14.74 -13.88 33.58
C VAL A 155 -13.68 -14.81 33.04
N HIS A 156 -12.47 -14.30 32.78
CA HIS A 156 -11.40 -15.11 32.20
C HIS A 156 -10.03 -14.67 32.73
N ASP A 157 -9.19 -15.63 33.12
CA ASP A 157 -7.80 -15.39 33.54
C ASP A 157 -7.65 -14.33 34.64
N GLY A 158 -8.59 -14.31 35.61
CA GLY A 158 -8.59 -13.30 36.68
C GLY A 158 -9.01 -11.89 36.23
N LYS A 159 -9.32 -11.69 34.95
CA LYS A 159 -9.63 -10.38 34.35
C LYS A 159 -11.13 -10.17 34.17
N THR A 160 -11.53 -8.91 34.28
CA THR A 160 -12.90 -8.46 33.98
C THR A 160 -13.09 -8.25 32.47
N PRO A 161 -14.33 -8.30 31.95
CA PRO A 161 -14.60 -8.00 30.55
C PRO A 161 -14.07 -6.63 30.11
N LYS A 162 -14.10 -5.62 31.00
CA LYS A 162 -13.46 -4.32 30.76
C LYS A 162 -11.97 -4.49 30.51
N GLN A 163 -11.25 -5.18 31.39
CA GLN A 163 -9.80 -5.40 31.23
C GLN A 163 -9.46 -6.19 29.96
N LEU A 164 -10.25 -7.23 29.64
CA LEU A 164 -10.04 -8.02 28.44
C LEU A 164 -10.27 -7.21 27.15
N PHE A 165 -11.29 -6.35 27.14
CA PHE A 165 -11.55 -5.43 26.04
C PHE A 165 -10.39 -4.44 25.84
N PHE A 166 -9.88 -3.85 26.92
CA PHE A 166 -8.70 -2.97 26.85
C PHE A 166 -7.48 -3.68 26.31
N HIS A 167 -7.22 -4.91 26.78
CA HIS A 167 -6.09 -5.69 26.31
C HIS A 167 -6.18 -6.00 24.80
N GLN A 168 -7.38 -6.28 24.29
CA GLN A 168 -7.58 -6.49 22.85
C GLN A 168 -7.29 -5.22 22.03
N LEU A 169 -7.71 -4.05 22.52
CA LEU A 169 -7.37 -2.77 21.87
C LEU A 169 -5.86 -2.51 21.89
N GLU A 170 -5.20 -2.82 22.99
CA GLU A 170 -3.74 -2.68 23.14
C GLU A 170 -2.96 -3.64 22.23
N LEU A 171 -3.44 -4.87 22.04
CA LEU A 171 -2.87 -5.80 21.08
C LEU A 171 -2.95 -5.27 19.65
N LEU A 172 -4.09 -4.70 19.25
CA LEU A 172 -4.26 -4.10 17.93
C LEU A 172 -3.35 -2.88 17.75
N ASP A 173 -3.30 -2.01 18.76
CA ASP A 173 -2.41 -0.85 18.77
C ASP A 173 -0.94 -1.26 18.60
N GLY A 174 -0.48 -2.25 19.37
CA GLY A 174 0.88 -2.79 19.25
C GLY A 174 1.18 -3.44 17.90
N GLN A 175 0.19 -4.04 17.24
CA GLN A 175 0.35 -4.56 15.88
C GLN A 175 0.51 -3.43 14.86
N LEU A 176 -0.30 -2.37 14.97
CA LEU A 176 -0.18 -1.18 14.12
C LEU A 176 1.17 -0.51 14.29
N VAL A 177 1.67 -0.37 15.53
CA VAL A 177 3.00 0.19 15.81
C VAL A 177 4.09 -0.63 15.14
N LYS A 178 4.05 -1.96 15.24
CA LYS A 178 5.07 -2.83 14.59
C LYS A 178 5.07 -2.71 13.08
N ILE A 179 3.89 -2.57 12.47
CA ILE A 179 3.78 -2.35 11.03
C ILE A 179 4.36 -0.98 10.67
N ALA A 180 4.04 0.05 11.44
CA ALA A 180 4.59 1.39 11.29
C ALA A 180 6.13 1.37 11.37
N GLU A 181 6.70 0.73 12.39
CA GLU A 181 8.15 0.57 12.56
C GLU A 181 8.79 -0.14 11.36
N GLY A 182 8.15 -1.18 10.84
CA GLY A 182 8.62 -1.89 9.64
C GLY A 182 8.71 -0.98 8.41
N ILE A 183 7.68 -0.15 8.19
CA ILE A 183 7.65 0.80 7.08
C ILE A 183 8.70 1.91 7.28
N TYR A 184 8.72 2.54 8.44
CA TYR A 184 9.64 3.66 8.71
C TYR A 184 11.11 3.23 8.72
N ARG A 185 11.41 1.99 9.09
CA ARG A 185 12.77 1.46 9.01
C ARG A 185 13.24 1.33 7.56
N HIS A 186 12.36 0.87 6.67
CA HIS A 186 12.65 0.81 5.23
C HIS A 186 12.91 2.21 4.65
N ASP A 187 12.09 3.20 5.05
CA ASP A 187 12.30 4.61 4.65
C ASP A 187 13.62 5.18 5.20
N ALA A 188 13.97 4.87 6.45
CA ALA A 188 15.22 5.31 7.06
C ALA A 188 16.45 4.72 6.35
N ASP A 189 16.41 3.44 5.98
CA ASP A 189 17.48 2.78 5.23
C ASP A 189 17.69 3.45 3.85
N ALA A 190 16.60 3.87 3.18
CA ALA A 190 16.66 4.61 1.93
C ALA A 190 17.32 5.99 2.08
N VAL A 191 17.04 6.71 3.17
CA VAL A 191 17.69 8.00 3.48
C VAL A 191 19.19 7.83 3.70
N VAL A 192 19.60 6.79 4.45
CA VAL A 192 21.00 6.49 4.70
C VAL A 192 21.75 6.13 3.41
N ALA A 193 21.13 5.32 2.53
CA ALA A 193 21.71 4.96 1.25
C ALA A 193 21.93 6.19 0.35
N ASN A 194 20.96 7.11 0.31
CA ASN A 194 21.09 8.35 -0.45
C ASN A 194 22.22 9.26 0.11
N GLY A 195 22.35 9.34 1.44
CA GLY A 195 23.45 10.08 2.08
C GLY A 195 24.83 9.57 1.65
N LYS A 196 25.04 8.25 1.64
CA LYS A 196 26.28 7.62 1.16
C LYS A 196 26.56 7.91 -0.33
N PHE A 197 25.53 7.84 -1.17
CA PHE A 197 25.66 8.17 -2.59
C PHE A 197 26.07 9.64 -2.82
N LEU A 198 25.50 10.58 -2.06
CA LEU A 198 25.88 11.98 -2.14
C LEU A 198 27.34 12.19 -1.69
N GLU A 199 27.76 11.57 -0.58
CA GLU A 199 29.15 11.62 -0.12
C GLU A 199 30.14 11.07 -1.17
N GLU A 200 29.81 9.96 -1.82
CA GLU A 200 30.64 9.38 -2.90
C GLU A 200 30.67 10.27 -4.14
N LYS A 201 29.55 10.91 -4.51
CA LYS A 201 29.45 11.81 -5.66
C LYS A 201 30.21 13.13 -5.45
N PHE A 202 30.30 13.63 -4.22
CA PHE A 202 30.98 14.89 -3.91
C PHE A 202 32.43 14.73 -3.43
N LYS A 203 32.87 13.52 -3.07
CA LYS A 203 34.27 13.21 -2.72
C LYS A 203 35.32 13.55 -3.82
N PRO A 204 35.05 13.45 -5.14
CA PRO A 204 36.02 13.81 -6.16
C PRO A 204 36.04 15.30 -6.55
N MET A 205 35.13 16.14 -6.04
CA MET A 205 35.14 17.60 -6.36
C MET A 205 36.01 18.43 -5.42
N ALA A 206 36.58 17.84 -4.36
CA ALA A 206 37.41 18.53 -3.37
C ALA A 206 38.93 18.45 -3.64
N TYR A 207 39.36 17.92 -4.79
CA TYR A 207 40.79 17.83 -5.14
C TYR A 207 41.05 18.25 -6.59
N THR A 208 40.71 19.50 -6.91
CA THR A 208 41.32 20.24 -8.03
C THR A 208 41.02 21.71 -7.79
N ASP A 209 41.81 22.34 -6.93
CA ASP A 209 42.07 23.78 -7.00
C ASP A 209 43.47 24.03 -6.42
N PHE A 210 44.39 24.26 -7.36
CA PHE A 210 45.73 24.90 -7.33
C PHE A 210 46.84 24.32 -6.44
#